data_AF-A0A6M0SGX3-F1
#
_entry.id   AF-A0A6M0SGX3-F1
#
_cell.length_a   1.000
_cell.length_b   1.000
_cell.length_c   1.000
_cell.angle_alpha   90.00
_cell.angle_beta   90.00
_cell.angle_gamma   90.00
#
_symmetry.space_group_name_H-M   'P 1'
#
loop_
_entity.id
_entity.type
_entity.pdbx_description
1 polymer ?
#
loop_
_entity_poly.entity_id
_entity_poly.type
_entity_poly.pdbx_seq_one_letter_code
_entity_poly.pdbx_strand_id
1 'polypeptide(L)'
;MLMRSTWILKPETTATLPRSYRLELSKRLHTQAGIELGSETIPSTTFSGLLGKAQAAEGFITFSPDEFYRLSLSGLQESASKAIATLNLTDTFDFLGTEFQVIDREDETTSYEALYHQYVANEPEPERQMVLSFLSPTAFSQNRTYLPLPVPTLLFRSWLERWNHFSSVYLGGDELIRYLGEAVALSRHRIQTQSFPIYKGNVSGFVGTATLSILYRSDPLLAQVANLLVHYGQFAGSGMKTRLGMGKTNLQIPEMVQRTVS
;
A
#
# COMPACT_ATOMS: atom_id res chain seq x y z
N MET A 1 1.44 -17.09 3.90
CA MET A 1 0.44 -16.67 2.89
C MET A 1 0.40 -15.16 2.85
N LEU A 2 0.29 -14.58 1.64
CA LEU A 2 0.00 -13.18 1.39
C LEU A 2 -1.32 -13.08 0.65
N MET A 3 -2.14 -12.09 1.01
CA MET A 3 -3.42 -11.86 0.35
C MET A 3 -3.72 -10.37 0.26
N ARG A 4 -4.42 -9.96 -0.80
CA ARG A 4 -5.10 -8.68 -0.90
C ARG A 4 -6.50 -8.91 -1.45
N SER A 5 -7.51 -8.47 -0.69
CA SER A 5 -8.88 -8.33 -1.18
C SER A 5 -9.15 -6.89 -1.53
N THR A 6 -9.76 -6.66 -2.70
CA THR A 6 -10.19 -5.35 -3.15
C THR A 6 -11.68 -5.39 -3.47
N TRP A 7 -12.46 -4.60 -2.76
CA TRP A 7 -13.88 -4.39 -3.04
C TRP A 7 -14.07 -3.16 -3.93
N ILE A 8 -14.93 -3.30 -4.93
CA ILE A 8 -15.42 -2.20 -5.76
C ILE A 8 -16.76 -1.76 -5.18
N LEU A 9 -16.83 -0.51 -4.75
CA LEU A 9 -17.96 0.06 -4.02
C LEU A 9 -18.55 1.23 -4.79
N LYS A 10 -19.88 1.39 -4.72
CA LYS A 10 -20.59 2.52 -5.28
C LYS A 10 -21.61 3.04 -4.25
N PRO A 11 -21.55 4.31 -3.83
CA PRO A 11 -22.54 4.81 -2.89
C PRO A 11 -23.89 4.99 -3.60
N GLU A 12 -24.99 4.65 -2.94
CA GLU A 12 -26.33 4.78 -3.56
C GLU A 12 -26.73 6.24 -3.78
N THR A 13 -26.28 7.10 -2.86
CA THR A 13 -26.47 8.55 -2.90
C THR A 13 -25.15 9.24 -2.58
N THR A 14 -25.10 10.57 -2.66
CA THR A 14 -23.89 11.33 -2.29
C THR A 14 -23.47 11.04 -0.85
N ALA A 15 -22.34 10.35 -0.67
CA ALA A 15 -21.80 10.00 0.64
C ALA A 15 -20.87 11.09 1.15
N THR A 16 -21.15 11.67 2.31
CA THR A 16 -20.25 12.64 2.94
C THR A 16 -19.73 12.09 4.25
N LEU A 17 -18.43 11.78 4.28
CA LEU A 17 -17.76 11.19 5.42
C LEU A 17 -16.79 12.19 6.06
N PRO A 18 -16.58 12.17 7.37
CA PRO A 18 -15.53 12.98 8.00
C PRO A 18 -14.15 12.57 7.46
N ARG A 19 -13.18 13.48 7.33
CA ARG A 19 -11.82 13.16 6.84
C ARG A 19 -11.13 12.05 7.65
N SER A 20 -11.50 11.90 8.92
CA SER A 20 -11.01 10.86 9.83
C SER A 20 -11.65 9.48 9.63
N TYR A 21 -12.58 9.31 8.69
CA TYR A 21 -13.37 8.07 8.52
C TYR A 21 -12.51 6.81 8.40
N ARG A 22 -11.30 6.91 7.84
CA ARG A 22 -10.41 5.76 7.57
C ARG A 22 -10.08 4.97 8.83
N LEU A 23 -9.93 5.65 9.98
CA LEU A 23 -9.66 4.97 11.25
C LEU A 23 -10.85 4.11 11.65
N GLU A 24 -12.06 4.66 11.57
CA GLU A 24 -13.28 3.95 11.98
C GLU A 24 -13.63 2.83 10.99
N LEU A 25 -13.43 3.06 9.69
CA LEU A 25 -13.61 2.04 8.68
C LEU A 25 -12.60 0.89 8.86
N SER A 26 -11.32 1.21 9.11
CA SER A 26 -10.31 0.19 9.41
C SER A 26 -10.71 -0.62 10.64
N LYS A 27 -11.12 0.04 11.74
CA LYS A 27 -11.63 -0.65 12.94
C LYS A 27 -12.77 -1.61 12.65
N ARG A 28 -13.79 -1.13 11.95
CA ARG A 28 -14.95 -1.95 11.62
C ARG A 28 -14.58 -3.20 10.81
N LEU A 29 -13.78 -3.04 9.75
CA LEU A 29 -13.39 -4.17 8.90
C LEU A 29 -12.56 -5.20 9.67
N HIS A 30 -11.64 -4.75 10.53
CA HIS A 30 -10.85 -5.67 11.36
C HIS A 30 -11.70 -6.39 12.39
N THR A 31 -12.60 -5.68 13.09
CA THR A 31 -13.56 -6.31 14.01
C THR A 31 -14.42 -7.36 13.30
N GLN A 32 -14.93 -7.03 12.11
CA GLN A 32 -15.75 -7.96 11.31
C GLN A 32 -14.95 -9.16 10.82
N ALA A 33 -13.66 -8.99 10.52
CA ALA A 33 -12.75 -10.07 10.15
C ALA A 33 -12.20 -10.85 11.36
N GLY A 34 -12.48 -10.42 12.60
CA GLY A 34 -11.88 -11.02 13.80
C GLY A 34 -10.37 -10.79 13.93
N ILE A 35 -9.85 -9.68 13.38
CA ILE A 35 -8.43 -9.31 13.44
C ILE A 35 -8.24 -8.27 14.54
N GLU A 36 -7.34 -8.52 15.49
CA GLU A 36 -7.06 -7.58 16.57
C GLU A 36 -6.31 -6.34 16.06
N LEU A 37 -6.72 -5.15 16.54
CA LEU A 37 -6.05 -3.89 16.22
C LEU A 37 -5.24 -3.36 17.41
N GLY A 38 -3.91 -3.28 17.25
CA GLY A 38 -3.07 -2.43 18.11
C GLY A 38 -2.16 -3.16 19.11
N SER A 39 -2.15 -4.49 19.11
CA SER A 39 -1.23 -5.31 19.91
C SER A 39 0.15 -5.48 19.25
N GLU A 40 0.22 -5.43 17.92
CA GLU A 40 1.44 -5.73 17.16
C GLU A 40 2.36 -4.50 16.97
N THR A 41 3.67 -4.72 17.09
CA THR A 41 4.70 -3.72 16.75
C THR A 41 4.75 -3.46 15.23
N ILE A 42 4.73 -4.53 14.44
CA ILE A 42 4.63 -4.47 12.98
C ILE A 42 3.27 -5.07 12.61
N PRO A 43 2.32 -4.26 12.10
CA PRO A 43 0.99 -4.76 11.78
C PRO A 43 1.00 -5.85 10.71
N SER A 44 0.23 -6.92 10.92
CA SER A 44 0.02 -8.01 9.97
C SER A 44 -0.97 -7.68 8.85
N THR A 45 -1.54 -6.46 8.85
CA THR A 45 -2.48 -6.00 7.83
C THR A 45 -2.17 -4.61 7.28
N THR A 46 -2.66 -4.35 6.07
CA THR A 46 -2.63 -3.02 5.43
C THR A 46 -3.99 -2.69 4.85
N PHE A 47 -4.33 -1.40 4.85
CA PHE A 47 -5.66 -0.91 4.50
C PHE A 47 -5.53 0.34 3.63
N SER A 48 -6.32 0.47 2.56
CA SER A 48 -6.23 1.65 1.67
C SER A 48 -7.13 2.82 2.05
N GLY A 49 -8.22 2.58 2.79
CA GLY A 49 -9.39 3.47 2.75
C GLY A 49 -10.12 3.38 1.42
N LEU A 50 -11.14 4.24 1.24
CA LEU A 50 -11.84 4.39 -0.03
C LEU A 50 -10.96 5.21 -0.98
N LEU A 51 -10.57 4.60 -2.09
CA LEU A 51 -9.77 5.19 -3.16
C LEU A 51 -10.64 5.42 -4.39
N GLY A 52 -10.53 6.61 -4.99
CA GLY A 52 -11.29 7.00 -6.16
C GLY A 52 -11.42 8.52 -6.20
N LYS A 53 -12.20 9.02 -7.16
CA LYS A 53 -12.41 10.46 -7.32
C LYS A 53 -13.39 10.95 -6.25
N ALA A 54 -12.85 11.62 -5.24
CA ALA A 54 -13.60 12.20 -4.14
C ALA A 54 -13.27 13.67 -3.97
N GLN A 55 -14.23 14.46 -3.49
CA GLN A 55 -14.06 15.88 -3.23
C GLN A 55 -13.79 16.09 -1.75
N ALA A 56 -12.77 16.86 -1.39
CA ALA A 56 -12.46 17.13 0.00
C ALA A 56 -12.75 18.60 0.32
N ALA A 57 -13.74 18.86 1.18
CA ALA A 57 -14.14 20.20 1.62
C ALA A 57 -14.32 20.23 3.15
N GLU A 58 -13.89 21.31 3.80
CA GLU A 58 -14.20 21.64 5.21
C GLU A 58 -14.17 20.47 6.22
N GLY A 59 -13.11 19.65 6.22
CA GLY A 59 -13.00 18.52 7.17
C GLY A 59 -13.76 17.26 6.78
N PHE A 60 -14.47 17.27 5.65
CA PHE A 60 -15.19 16.13 5.07
C PHE A 60 -14.57 15.70 3.73
N ILE A 61 -14.99 14.51 3.30
CA ILE A 61 -14.73 13.92 2.00
C ILE A 61 -16.07 13.43 1.44
N THR A 62 -16.40 13.87 0.24
CA THR A 62 -17.63 13.55 -0.45
C THR A 62 -17.35 12.61 -1.62
N PHE A 63 -18.12 11.54 -1.68
CA PHE A 63 -18.08 10.49 -2.71
C PHE A 63 -19.37 10.58 -3.54
N SER A 64 -19.22 10.63 -4.86
CA SER A 64 -20.33 10.73 -5.80
C SER A 64 -20.97 9.37 -6.07
N PRO A 65 -22.31 9.28 -6.21
CA PRO A 65 -22.96 8.06 -6.67
C PRO A 65 -22.63 7.71 -8.13
N ASP A 66 -22.04 8.63 -8.90
CA ASP A 66 -21.67 8.38 -10.31
C ASP A 66 -20.28 7.75 -10.49
N GLU A 67 -19.52 7.59 -9.39
CA GLU A 67 -18.14 7.12 -9.42
C GLU A 67 -18.01 5.78 -8.66
N PHE A 68 -17.01 4.99 -9.03
CA PHE A 68 -16.64 3.76 -8.33
C PHE A 68 -15.46 4.00 -7.41
N TYR A 69 -15.46 3.30 -6.27
CA TYR A 69 -14.43 3.41 -5.24
C TYR A 69 -13.84 2.04 -4.94
N ARG A 70 -12.52 1.99 -4.78
CA ARG A 70 -11.80 0.79 -4.39
C ARG A 70 -11.43 0.83 -2.92
N LEU A 71 -11.76 -0.24 -2.21
CA LEU A 71 -11.38 -0.48 -0.82
C LEU A 71 -10.51 -1.74 -0.81
N SER A 72 -9.32 -1.69 -0.23
CA SER A 72 -8.46 -2.87 -0.15
C SER A 72 -7.97 -3.13 1.27
N LEU A 73 -7.90 -4.42 1.61
CA LEU A 73 -7.35 -4.95 2.85
C LEU A 73 -6.38 -6.07 2.48
N SER A 74 -5.14 -5.98 2.95
CA SER A 74 -4.12 -7.00 2.70
C SER A 74 -3.69 -7.67 3.99
N GLY A 75 -3.46 -8.98 3.93
CA GLY A 75 -2.87 -9.79 5.00
C GLY A 75 -1.41 -10.11 4.68
N LEU A 76 -0.53 -9.87 5.66
CA LEU A 76 0.91 -10.12 5.59
C LEU A 76 1.32 -11.37 6.36
N GLN A 77 0.44 -11.89 7.22
CA GLN A 77 0.60 -13.14 7.94
C GLN A 77 -0.55 -14.09 7.58
N GLU A 78 -0.35 -15.39 7.78
CA GLU A 78 -1.33 -16.42 7.43
C GLU A 78 -2.68 -16.25 8.16
N SER A 79 -2.68 -15.98 9.47
CA SER A 79 -3.89 -15.76 10.27
C SER A 79 -4.71 -14.60 9.71
N ALA A 80 -4.09 -13.44 9.53
CA ALA A 80 -4.71 -12.24 8.96
C ALA A 80 -5.21 -12.48 7.53
N SER A 81 -4.42 -13.15 6.70
CA SER A 81 -4.78 -13.45 5.31
C SER A 81 -5.98 -14.39 5.24
N LYS A 82 -6.05 -15.42 6.09
CA LYS A 82 -7.21 -16.33 6.19
C LYS A 82 -8.47 -15.59 6.66
N ALA A 83 -8.35 -14.73 7.66
CA ALA A 83 -9.46 -13.90 8.14
C ALA A 83 -10.02 -13.00 7.03
N ILE A 84 -9.14 -12.36 6.24
CA ILE A 84 -9.52 -11.52 5.09
C ILE A 84 -10.19 -12.36 3.98
N ALA A 85 -9.69 -13.57 3.69
CA ALA A 85 -10.32 -14.46 2.72
C ALA A 85 -11.79 -14.73 3.06
N THR A 86 -12.10 -14.90 4.34
CA THR A 86 -13.47 -15.16 4.82
C THR A 86 -14.30 -13.90 5.06
N LEU A 87 -13.70 -12.71 5.03
CA LEU A 87 -14.41 -11.45 5.25
C LEU A 87 -15.34 -11.17 4.07
N ASN A 88 -16.64 -11.38 4.24
CA ASN A 88 -17.62 -10.98 3.23
C ASN A 88 -18.26 -9.65 3.61
N LEU A 89 -18.26 -8.70 2.68
CA LEU A 89 -19.15 -7.54 2.75
C LEU A 89 -20.42 -7.96 2.03
N THR A 90 -21.57 -7.82 2.69
CA THR A 90 -22.89 -8.05 2.09
C THR A 90 -23.09 -7.20 0.82
N ASP A 91 -24.11 -7.49 0.02
CA ASP A 91 -24.41 -6.74 -1.21
C ASP A 91 -24.47 -5.23 -0.99
N THR A 92 -24.86 -4.81 0.23
CA THR A 92 -24.71 -3.43 0.71
C THR A 92 -23.86 -3.35 1.97
N PHE A 93 -23.18 -2.22 2.13
CA PHE A 93 -22.29 -1.87 3.22
C PHE A 93 -22.66 -0.49 3.76
N ASP A 94 -23.44 -0.45 4.84
CA ASP A 94 -23.73 0.80 5.56
C ASP A 94 -22.53 1.29 6.34
N PHE A 95 -22.15 2.55 6.23
CA PHE A 95 -21.09 3.14 7.06
C PHE A 95 -21.31 4.63 7.29
N LEU A 96 -21.32 5.04 8.57
CA LEU A 96 -21.59 6.42 9.01
C LEU A 96 -22.85 7.04 8.37
N GLY A 97 -23.92 6.24 8.25
CA GLY A 97 -25.20 6.67 7.69
C GLY A 97 -25.23 6.76 6.16
N THR A 98 -24.22 6.24 5.46
CA THR A 98 -24.25 6.08 4.01
C THR A 98 -24.20 4.60 3.64
N GLU A 99 -25.10 4.17 2.77
CA GLU A 99 -25.07 2.84 2.16
C GLU A 99 -24.19 2.81 0.90
N PHE A 100 -23.27 1.83 0.86
CA PHE A 100 -22.45 1.53 -0.31
C PHE A 100 -22.84 0.17 -0.87
N GLN A 101 -23.18 0.11 -2.15
CA GLN A 101 -23.32 -1.16 -2.87
C GLN A 101 -21.95 -1.77 -3.10
N VAL A 102 -21.82 -3.07 -2.82
CA VAL A 102 -20.64 -3.87 -3.15
C VAL A 102 -20.85 -4.44 -4.54
N ILE A 103 -20.14 -3.87 -5.51
CA ILE A 103 -20.29 -4.20 -6.93
C ILE A 103 -19.50 -5.46 -7.27
N ASP A 104 -18.28 -5.57 -6.74
CA ASP A 104 -17.39 -6.69 -7.03
C ASP A 104 -16.33 -6.85 -5.93
N ARG A 105 -15.69 -8.02 -5.92
CA ARG A 105 -14.55 -8.36 -5.08
C ARG A 105 -13.48 -9.08 -5.89
N GLU A 106 -12.29 -8.49 -5.91
CA GLU A 106 -11.09 -9.07 -6.51
C GLU A 106 -10.14 -9.55 -5.40
N ASP A 107 -9.76 -10.83 -5.43
CA ASP A 107 -8.81 -11.42 -4.49
C ASP A 107 -7.49 -11.79 -5.20
N GLU A 108 -6.38 -11.34 -4.64
CA GLU A 108 -5.03 -11.69 -5.08
C GLU A 108 -4.31 -12.42 -3.95
N THR A 109 -3.76 -13.60 -4.25
CA THR A 109 -3.06 -14.44 -3.27
C THR A 109 -1.70 -14.88 -3.79
N THR A 110 -0.72 -14.94 -2.87
CA THR A 110 0.63 -15.43 -3.15
C THR A 110 1.29 -15.89 -1.84
N SER A 111 2.58 -16.19 -1.87
CA SER A 111 3.37 -16.51 -0.67
C SER A 111 4.74 -15.83 -0.72
N TYR A 112 5.37 -15.68 0.44
CA TYR A 112 6.74 -15.19 0.53
C TYR A 112 7.71 -16.07 -0.27
N GLU A 113 7.53 -17.39 -0.21
CA GLU A 113 8.29 -18.35 -0.99
C GLU A 113 8.08 -18.15 -2.49
N ALA A 114 6.83 -18.02 -2.95
CA ALA A 114 6.53 -17.80 -4.35
C ALA A 114 7.15 -16.50 -4.88
N LEU A 115 7.06 -15.40 -4.11
CA LEU A 115 7.71 -14.14 -4.46
C LEU A 115 9.24 -14.30 -4.49
N TYR A 116 9.83 -14.93 -3.47
CA TYR A 116 11.28 -15.14 -3.43
C TYR A 116 11.78 -15.98 -4.61
N HIS A 117 11.09 -17.08 -4.93
CA HIS A 117 11.41 -17.88 -6.11
C HIS A 117 11.29 -17.08 -7.40
N GLN A 118 10.18 -16.38 -7.57
CA GLN A 118 9.90 -15.62 -8.78
C GLN A 118 10.94 -14.53 -9.04
N TYR A 119 11.35 -13.78 -8.02
CA TYR A 119 12.19 -12.59 -8.21
C TYR A 119 13.66 -12.80 -7.86
N VAL A 120 14.03 -13.88 -7.16
CA VAL A 120 15.41 -14.12 -6.70
C VAL A 120 15.89 -15.53 -7.03
N ALA A 121 15.25 -16.59 -6.53
CA ALA A 121 15.83 -17.93 -6.62
C ALA A 121 15.89 -18.48 -8.06
N ASN A 122 14.98 -18.05 -8.94
CA ASN A 122 15.00 -18.42 -10.36
C ASN A 122 15.95 -17.56 -11.20
N GLU A 123 16.68 -16.64 -10.57
CA GLU A 123 17.63 -15.73 -11.22
C GLU A 123 17.05 -15.01 -12.46
N PRO A 124 15.84 -14.41 -12.37
CA PRO A 124 15.24 -13.74 -13.53
C PRO A 124 16.07 -12.52 -13.93
N GLU A 125 15.97 -12.10 -15.19
CA GLU A 125 16.44 -10.77 -15.59
C GLU A 125 15.56 -9.73 -14.88
N PRO A 126 16.15 -8.87 -14.01
CA PRO A 126 15.36 -7.97 -13.18
C PRO A 126 14.85 -6.76 -13.96
N GLU A 127 13.65 -6.29 -13.63
CA GLU A 127 13.14 -5.04 -14.19
C GLU A 127 14.03 -3.88 -13.71
N ARG A 128 14.55 -3.10 -14.67
CA ARG A 128 15.46 -1.99 -14.36
C ARG A 128 14.74 -0.69 -14.04
N GLN A 129 13.46 -0.57 -14.39
CA GLN A 129 12.64 0.60 -14.11
C GLN A 129 11.28 0.17 -13.57
N MET A 130 10.99 0.58 -12.34
CA MET A 130 9.73 0.26 -11.66
C MET A 130 8.97 1.56 -11.38
N VAL A 131 7.76 1.68 -11.94
CA VAL A 131 6.92 2.87 -11.77
C VAL A 131 5.89 2.62 -10.67
N LEU A 132 5.99 3.36 -9.57
CA LEU A 132 5.13 3.24 -8.41
C LEU A 132 4.06 4.32 -8.42
N SER A 133 2.84 3.95 -8.03
CA SER A 133 1.74 4.86 -7.72
C SER A 133 1.41 4.81 -6.24
N PHE A 134 1.51 5.95 -5.56
CA PHE A 134 1.13 6.16 -4.16
C PHE A 134 -0.28 6.74 -4.14
N LEU A 135 -1.26 5.86 -3.89
CA LEU A 135 -2.69 6.15 -3.99
C LEU A 135 -3.27 6.74 -2.70
N SER A 136 -2.56 6.64 -1.59
CA SER A 136 -2.90 7.30 -0.33
C SER A 136 -1.67 7.97 0.29
N PRO A 137 -1.87 8.98 1.17
CA PRO A 137 -0.76 9.72 1.76
C PRO A 137 0.29 8.80 2.37
N THR A 138 1.52 8.95 1.91
CA THR A 138 2.68 8.14 2.33
C THR A 138 3.67 9.02 3.07
N ALA A 139 4.19 8.57 4.20
CA ALA A 139 5.20 9.30 4.96
C ALA A 139 6.10 8.34 5.73
N PHE A 140 7.33 8.76 5.99
CA PHE A 140 8.31 8.01 6.77
C PHE A 140 8.60 8.72 8.09
N SER A 141 8.79 7.95 9.16
CA SER A 141 9.11 8.51 10.49
C SER A 141 10.61 8.77 10.54
N GLN A 142 11.02 10.00 10.89
CA GLN A 142 12.42 10.36 11.01
C GLN A 142 12.63 11.28 12.21
N ASN A 143 13.28 10.79 13.27
CA ASN A 143 13.67 11.57 14.44
C ASN A 143 12.58 12.53 14.96
N ARG A 144 11.37 11.99 15.22
CA ARG A 144 10.16 12.71 15.69
C ARG A 144 9.45 13.60 14.65
N THR A 145 9.94 13.63 13.42
CA THR A 145 9.29 14.31 12.28
C THR A 145 8.80 13.30 11.25
N TYR A 146 8.11 13.80 10.23
CA TYR A 146 7.60 13.00 9.11
C TYR A 146 8.21 13.49 7.81
N LEU A 147 8.78 12.56 7.02
CA LEU A 147 9.31 12.86 5.70
C LEU A 147 8.32 12.43 4.61
N PRO A 148 7.69 13.38 3.89
CA PRO A 148 6.78 13.09 2.79
C PRO A 148 7.52 13.00 1.45
N LEU A 149 8.58 12.18 1.35
CA LEU A 149 9.32 11.98 0.10
C LEU A 149 9.59 10.49 -0.17
N PRO A 150 9.51 10.03 -1.43
CA PRO A 150 9.79 8.64 -1.83
C PRO A 150 11.30 8.38 -1.91
N VAL A 151 12.01 8.53 -0.79
CA VAL A 151 13.44 8.24 -0.73
C VAL A 151 13.66 6.73 -0.86
N PRO A 152 14.46 6.24 -1.85
CA PRO A 152 14.62 4.80 -2.10
C PRO A 152 14.99 4.00 -0.84
N THR A 153 15.97 4.46 -0.07
CA THR A 153 16.41 3.77 1.15
C THR A 153 15.30 3.66 2.21
N LEU A 154 14.38 4.63 2.29
CA LEU A 154 13.25 4.58 3.21
C LEU A 154 12.13 3.67 2.71
N LEU A 155 11.88 3.65 1.40
CA LEU A 155 10.97 2.70 0.77
C LEU A 155 11.43 1.26 1.03
N PHE A 156 12.68 0.96 0.66
CA PHE A 156 13.25 -0.38 0.85
C PHE A 156 13.32 -0.78 2.31
N ARG A 157 13.68 0.12 3.23
CA ARG A 157 13.66 -0.16 4.67
C ARG A 157 12.26 -0.54 5.13
N SER A 158 11.25 0.21 4.72
CA SER A 158 9.86 -0.04 5.09
C SER A 158 9.35 -1.41 4.62
N TRP A 159 9.76 -1.84 3.42
CA TRP A 159 9.39 -3.16 2.88
C TRP A 159 10.22 -4.28 3.51
N LEU A 160 11.52 -4.09 3.65
CA LEU A 160 12.45 -5.08 4.21
C LEU A 160 12.12 -5.40 5.67
N GLU A 161 11.80 -4.40 6.49
CA GLU A 161 11.41 -4.62 7.89
C GLU A 161 10.17 -5.52 8.01
N ARG A 162 9.15 -5.29 7.18
CA ARG A 162 7.95 -6.15 7.15
C ARG A 162 8.23 -7.52 6.55
N TRP A 163 9.03 -7.57 5.49
CA TRP A 163 9.42 -8.84 4.87
C TRP A 163 10.11 -9.74 5.89
N ASN A 164 11.17 -9.24 6.53
CA ASN A 164 11.94 -10.02 7.51
C ASN A 164 11.14 -10.40 8.76
N HIS A 165 10.09 -9.63 9.09
CA HIS A 165 9.24 -9.94 10.23
C HIS A 165 8.28 -11.10 9.97
N PHE A 166 7.76 -11.23 8.75
CA PHE A 166 6.71 -12.21 8.42
C PHE A 166 7.18 -13.36 7.52
N SER A 167 8.28 -13.18 6.79
CA SER A 167 8.87 -14.20 5.92
C SER A 167 9.79 -15.13 6.72
N SER A 168 9.87 -16.40 6.31
CA SER A 168 10.90 -17.33 6.78
C SER A 168 12.27 -17.07 6.14
N VAL A 169 12.31 -16.35 5.01
CA VAL A 169 13.55 -16.01 4.29
C VAL A 169 14.04 -14.63 4.72
N TYR A 170 15.13 -14.60 5.45
CA TYR A 170 15.80 -13.36 5.86
C TYR A 170 16.64 -12.79 4.71
N LEU A 171 16.42 -11.52 4.35
CA LEU A 171 17.11 -10.89 3.22
C LEU A 171 18.32 -10.04 3.63
N GLY A 172 18.53 -9.80 4.92
CA GLY A 172 19.55 -8.89 5.43
C GLY A 172 18.97 -7.70 6.20
N GLY A 173 19.84 -6.77 6.59
CA GLY A 173 19.49 -5.61 7.42
C GLY A 173 20.00 -4.29 6.84
N ASP A 174 20.63 -3.47 7.69
CA ASP A 174 21.10 -2.14 7.31
C ASP A 174 22.11 -2.14 6.15
N GLU A 175 22.95 -3.17 6.05
CA GLU A 175 23.91 -3.30 4.97
C GLU A 175 23.22 -3.44 3.61
N LEU A 176 22.15 -4.25 3.52
CA LEU A 176 21.34 -4.37 2.31
C LEU A 176 20.71 -3.02 1.94
N ILE A 177 20.19 -2.27 2.92
CA ILE A 177 19.62 -0.94 2.65
C ILE A 177 20.68 0.02 2.10
N ARG A 178 21.92 -0.04 2.60
CA ARG A 178 23.03 0.76 2.06
C ARG A 178 23.31 0.38 0.60
N TYR A 179 23.48 -0.91 0.31
CA TYR A 179 23.70 -1.38 -1.07
C TYR A 179 22.56 -0.98 -2.01
N LEU A 180 21.31 -1.16 -1.59
CA LEU A 180 20.13 -0.71 -2.37
C LEU A 180 20.13 0.81 -2.58
N GLY A 181 20.57 1.59 -1.60
CA GLY A 181 20.72 3.04 -1.72
C GLY A 181 21.78 3.49 -2.73
N GLU A 182 22.80 2.66 -2.97
CA GLU A 182 23.84 2.91 -3.98
C GLU A 182 23.42 2.39 -5.37
N ALA A 183 22.53 1.39 -5.42
CA ALA A 183 22.11 0.71 -6.63
C ALA A 183 20.82 1.25 -7.27
N VAL A 184 19.95 1.90 -6.50
CA VAL A 184 18.62 2.33 -6.95
C VAL A 184 18.45 3.84 -6.84
N ALA A 185 18.18 4.48 -7.97
CA ALA A 185 17.95 5.91 -8.06
C ALA A 185 16.45 6.24 -8.16
N LEU A 186 16.01 7.30 -7.48
CA LEU A 186 14.74 7.96 -7.77
C LEU A 186 14.90 8.80 -9.05
N SER A 187 14.54 8.22 -10.19
CA SER A 187 14.82 8.78 -11.52
C SER A 187 13.78 9.78 -12.02
N ARG A 188 12.52 9.61 -11.61
CA ARG A 188 11.40 10.51 -11.95
C ARG A 188 10.41 10.50 -10.81
N HIS A 189 9.77 11.65 -10.53
CA HIS A 189 8.62 11.69 -9.65
C HIS A 189 7.65 12.79 -10.06
N ARG A 190 6.36 12.54 -9.88
CA ARG A 190 5.29 13.54 -9.93
C ARG A 190 4.44 13.34 -8.70
N ILE A 191 4.80 14.03 -7.63
CA ILE A 191 4.16 13.89 -6.32
C ILE A 191 3.67 15.25 -5.83
N GLN A 192 2.69 15.20 -4.94
CA GLN A 192 2.23 16.34 -4.19
C GLN A 192 1.98 15.93 -2.75
N THR A 193 2.08 16.90 -1.85
CA THR A 193 1.78 16.70 -0.44
C THR A 193 0.28 16.63 -0.22
N GLN A 194 -0.16 15.68 0.59
CA GLN A 194 -1.54 15.55 1.05
C GLN A 194 -1.54 15.30 2.57
N SER A 195 -2.35 16.09 3.28
CA SER A 195 -2.53 15.96 4.72
C SER A 195 -3.40 14.74 5.05
N PHE A 196 -2.97 13.96 6.03
CA PHE A 196 -3.68 12.79 6.55
C PHE A 196 -4.02 12.98 8.04
N PRO A 197 -5.31 12.97 8.43
CA PRO A 197 -5.69 13.14 9.82
C PRO A 197 -5.36 11.91 10.66
N ILE A 198 -4.79 12.14 11.84
CA ILE A 198 -4.50 11.13 12.84
C ILE A 198 -5.12 11.54 14.19
N TYR A 199 -5.09 10.63 15.17
CA TYR A 199 -5.49 10.97 16.53
C TYR A 199 -4.63 12.15 17.03
N LYS A 200 -5.28 13.28 17.33
CA LYS A 200 -4.66 14.53 17.79
C LYS A 200 -3.64 15.16 16.83
N GLY A 201 -3.91 15.18 15.52
CA GLY A 201 -3.11 15.99 14.58
C GLY A 201 -3.25 15.57 13.14
N ASN A 202 -2.32 16.03 12.31
CA ASN A 202 -2.22 15.64 10.91
C ASN A 202 -0.78 15.20 10.60
N VAL A 203 -0.65 14.24 9.71
CA VAL A 203 0.62 13.87 9.09
C VAL A 203 0.64 14.43 7.67
N SER A 204 1.71 15.15 7.33
CA SER A 204 2.00 15.52 5.95
C SER A 204 2.59 14.31 5.24
N GLY A 205 1.90 13.78 4.23
CA GLY A 205 2.39 12.68 3.39
C GLY A 205 2.40 13.07 1.91
N PHE A 206 2.97 12.23 1.05
CA PHE A 206 2.93 12.42 -0.40
C PHE A 206 1.99 11.43 -1.07
N VAL A 207 1.42 11.85 -2.21
CA VAL A 207 0.70 11.03 -3.18
C VAL A 207 1.19 11.33 -4.58
N GLY A 208 0.98 10.42 -5.53
CA GLY A 208 1.40 10.58 -6.93
C GLY A 208 2.29 9.43 -7.40
N THR A 209 3.17 9.69 -8.35
CA THR A 209 4.01 8.65 -8.97
C THR A 209 5.51 8.86 -8.74
N ALA A 210 6.25 7.77 -8.66
CA ALA A 210 7.71 7.76 -8.60
C ALA A 210 8.28 6.59 -9.41
N THR A 211 9.39 6.82 -10.11
CA THR A 211 10.10 5.78 -10.87
C THR A 211 11.42 5.48 -10.20
N LEU A 212 11.57 4.24 -9.74
CA LEU A 212 12.83 3.70 -9.24
C LEU A 212 13.58 3.07 -10.40
N SER A 213 14.81 3.53 -10.66
CA SER A 213 15.69 2.98 -11.69
C SER A 213 16.86 2.26 -11.03
N ILE A 214 17.07 0.99 -11.36
CA ILE A 214 18.22 0.20 -10.94
C ILE A 214 19.37 0.48 -11.89
N LEU A 215 20.55 0.82 -11.37
CA LEU A 215 21.72 1.11 -12.18
C LEU A 215 22.21 -0.17 -12.88
N TYR A 216 22.55 -0.09 -14.16
CA TYR A 216 23.01 -1.24 -14.95
C TYR A 216 24.27 -1.93 -14.40
N ARG A 217 25.12 -1.17 -13.70
CA ARG A 217 26.35 -1.67 -13.05
C ARG A 217 26.10 -2.38 -11.73
N SER A 218 24.86 -2.41 -11.24
CA SER A 218 24.51 -3.04 -9.97
C SER A 218 24.57 -4.55 -10.10
N ASP A 219 24.98 -5.19 -9.00
CA ASP A 219 24.96 -6.64 -8.86
C ASP A 219 23.57 -7.23 -9.22
N PRO A 220 23.49 -8.30 -10.04
CA PRO A 220 22.21 -8.87 -10.46
C PRO A 220 21.32 -9.33 -9.29
N LEU A 221 21.91 -9.93 -8.26
CA LEU A 221 21.16 -10.38 -7.08
C LEU A 221 20.57 -9.18 -6.32
N LEU A 222 21.33 -8.09 -6.18
CA LEU A 222 20.80 -6.86 -5.58
C LEU A 222 19.63 -6.27 -6.35
N ALA A 223 19.69 -6.32 -7.69
CA ALA A 223 18.60 -5.86 -8.55
C ALA A 223 17.34 -6.76 -8.44
N GLN A 224 17.55 -8.06 -8.33
CA GLN A 224 16.51 -9.06 -8.08
C GLN A 224 15.83 -8.85 -6.71
N VAL A 225 16.61 -8.62 -5.65
CA VAL A 225 16.09 -8.29 -4.32
C VAL A 225 15.32 -6.96 -4.33
N ALA A 226 15.77 -5.97 -5.08
CA ALA A 226 15.03 -4.71 -5.25
C ALA A 226 13.66 -4.94 -5.89
N ASN A 227 13.59 -5.77 -6.94
CA ASN A 227 12.34 -6.16 -7.58
C ASN A 227 11.42 -6.88 -6.58
N LEU A 228 11.93 -7.89 -5.87
CA LEU A 228 11.19 -8.62 -4.84
C LEU A 228 10.51 -7.67 -3.84
N LEU A 229 11.27 -6.73 -3.27
CA LEU A 229 10.76 -5.79 -2.26
C LEU A 229 9.74 -4.80 -2.85
N VAL A 230 9.93 -4.36 -4.10
CA VAL A 230 8.97 -3.48 -4.78
C VAL A 230 7.65 -4.20 -5.04
N HIS A 231 7.69 -5.43 -5.55
CA HIS A 231 6.47 -6.22 -5.80
C HIS A 231 5.76 -6.57 -4.48
N TYR A 232 6.51 -6.92 -3.44
CA TYR A 232 5.97 -7.10 -2.09
C TYR A 232 5.33 -5.82 -1.52
N GLY A 233 5.89 -4.66 -1.85
CA GLY A 233 5.37 -3.35 -1.45
C GLY A 233 3.92 -3.08 -1.82
N GLN A 234 3.37 -3.78 -2.82
CA GLN A 234 1.95 -3.68 -3.20
C GLN A 234 0.99 -4.23 -2.14
N PHE A 235 1.44 -5.21 -1.36
CA PHE A 235 0.73 -5.79 -0.21
C PHE A 235 1.09 -5.05 1.07
N ALA A 236 2.39 -4.84 1.30
CA ALA A 236 2.93 -4.26 2.53
C ALA A 236 2.64 -2.76 2.70
N GLY A 237 2.32 -2.07 1.61
CA GLY A 237 2.27 -0.63 1.56
C GLY A 237 3.64 0.00 1.84
N SER A 238 3.69 1.32 1.88
CA SER A 238 4.93 2.08 2.10
C SER A 238 4.82 3.00 3.31
N GLY A 239 5.89 3.08 4.09
CA GLY A 239 5.99 4.03 5.21
C GLY A 239 5.14 3.62 6.42
N MET A 240 4.61 4.61 7.13
CA MET A 240 3.91 4.41 8.39
C MET A 240 2.39 4.26 8.26
N LYS A 241 1.77 3.73 9.32
CA LYS A 241 0.30 3.70 9.51
C LYS A 241 -0.45 3.04 8.33
N THR A 242 0.14 2.05 7.68
CA THR A 242 -0.44 1.35 6.53
C THR A 242 -1.75 0.63 6.86
N ARG A 243 -1.90 0.13 8.09
CA ARG A 243 -3.17 -0.42 8.62
C ARG A 243 -4.30 0.60 8.77
N LEU A 244 -3.99 1.90 8.74
CA LEU A 244 -4.95 2.99 8.97
C LEU A 244 -5.33 3.76 7.70
N GLY A 245 -4.86 3.34 6.52
CA GLY A 245 -5.21 4.02 5.25
C GLY A 245 -4.07 4.81 4.62
N MET A 246 -2.88 4.86 5.22
CA MET A 246 -1.69 5.50 4.64
C MET A 246 -0.90 4.51 3.78
N GLY A 247 -0.05 5.01 2.89
CA GLY A 247 0.96 4.18 2.26
C GLY A 247 0.46 3.16 1.24
N LYS A 248 -0.74 3.31 0.65
CA LYS A 248 -1.19 2.39 -0.40
C LYS A 248 -0.36 2.63 -1.66
N THR A 249 0.47 1.65 -1.98
CA THR A 249 1.37 1.65 -3.13
C THR A 249 0.94 0.57 -4.12
N ASN A 250 0.95 0.89 -5.42
CA ASN A 250 0.79 -0.06 -6.51
C ASN A 250 1.97 0.07 -7.47
N LEU A 251 2.38 -1.04 -8.07
CA LEU A 251 3.27 -1.02 -9.22
C LEU A 251 2.42 -0.82 -10.48
N GLN A 252 2.83 0.10 -11.36
CA GLN A 252 2.20 0.24 -12.67
C GLN A 252 2.79 -0.81 -13.60
N ILE A 253 1.91 -1.55 -14.27
CA ILE A 253 2.33 -2.45 -15.35
C ILE A 253 2.81 -1.57 -16.52
N PRO A 254 3.97 -1.87 -17.14
CA PRO A 254 4.56 -1.05 -18.21
C PRO A 254 3.65 -0.72 -19.40
N GLU A 255 2.57 -1.49 -19.63
CA GLU A 255 1.66 -1.30 -20.78
C GLU A 255 0.87 0.01 -20.80
N MET A 256 0.88 0.81 -19.72
CA MET A 256 0.16 2.09 -19.69
C MET A 256 1.03 3.33 -19.91
N VAL A 257 2.35 3.21 -20.07
CA VAL A 257 3.24 4.39 -20.19
C VAL A 257 3.23 4.99 -21.61
N GLN A 258 2.65 4.31 -22.61
CA GLN A 258 2.62 4.79 -24.01
C GLN A 258 1.36 5.57 -24.44
N ARG A 259 0.37 5.80 -23.56
CA ARG A 259 -0.86 6.53 -23.94
C ARG A 259 -1.12 7.79 -23.13
N THR A 260 -0.14 8.67 -22.98
CA THR A 260 -0.42 10.09 -22.67
C THR A 260 0.72 11.01 -23.12
N VAL A 261 1.04 10.98 -24.41
CA VAL A 261 1.63 12.13 -25.11
C VAL A 261 1.00 12.19 -26.49
N SER A 262 -0.08 12.95 -26.59
CA SER A 262 -0.62 13.52 -27.82
C SER A 262 -1.23 14.85 -27.45
#